data_AF-A0A414NW01-F1
#
_entry.id   AF-A0A414NW01-F1
#
_cell.length_a   1.000
_cell.length_b   1.000
_cell.length_c   1.000
_cell.angle_alpha   90.00
_cell.angle_beta   90.00
_cell.angle_gamma   90.00
#
_symmetry.space_group_name_H-M   'P 1'
#
loop_
_entity.id
_entity.type
_entity.pdbx_description
1 polymer ?
#
loop_
_entity_poly.entity_id
_entity_poly.type
_entity_poly.pdbx_seq_one_letter_code
_entity_poly.pdbx_strand_id
1 'polypeptide(L)'
;MDNVFVTVFLFCFSLLPMAYLRYYPFRIIATLRERRILIAGHLIIFVVEFLLVTALFVSGHAPMQGSAFQKLYFVCYWPYFLLLMFTIRPFWFRHFFVLGIQAIYAVFIHTATVLLLKQIWMQMTYFASLYFICYLTLLLLSFPGMIWLLGRLFTREQLMKAQWTASSFWKYLGFVPLLLAFYQGSMGYVDLLQQVQDLSGVHLYMLVSRGILVIIGGILVISVRSGFRQVQYMFHAKERSMKMQEHLREIHDYANTLQEEQQKLAILRHDSRHQLRVLAELIESGHYDEAERHLRALRKEVERR
;
A
#
# COMPACT_ATOMS: atom_id res chain seq x y z
N MET A 1 39.74 -13.27 -22.32
CA MET A 1 38.79 -12.31 -22.94
C MET A 1 37.41 -12.68 -22.45
N ASP A 2 36.61 -11.71 -22.02
CA ASP A 2 35.21 -11.96 -21.63
C ASP A 2 34.41 -12.44 -22.84
N ASN A 3 33.63 -13.53 -22.68
CA ASN A 3 32.71 -13.95 -23.71
C ASN A 3 31.52 -12.97 -23.73
N VAL A 4 31.46 -12.14 -24.77
CA VAL A 4 30.44 -11.10 -24.95
C VAL A 4 29.03 -11.64 -24.74
N PHE A 5 28.73 -12.80 -25.32
CA PHE A 5 27.41 -13.41 -25.22
C PHE A 5 27.06 -13.79 -23.78
N VAL A 6 28.01 -14.36 -23.04
CA VAL A 6 27.80 -14.76 -21.64
C VAL A 6 27.60 -13.53 -20.75
N THR A 7 28.42 -12.50 -20.91
CA THR A 7 28.31 -11.26 -20.13
C THR A 7 27.01 -10.53 -20.41
N VAL A 8 26.62 -10.39 -21.68
CA VAL A 8 25.34 -9.75 -22.04
C VAL A 8 24.15 -10.58 -21.57
N PHE A 9 24.22 -11.91 -21.65
CA PHE A 9 23.18 -12.78 -21.12
C PHE A 9 23.02 -12.59 -19.61
N LEU A 10 24.12 -12.59 -18.85
CA LEU A 10 24.11 -12.35 -17.40
C LEU A 10 23.57 -10.95 -17.05
N PHE A 11 23.94 -9.94 -17.84
CA PHE A 11 23.39 -8.58 -17.71
C PHE A 11 21.87 -8.57 -17.89
N CYS A 12 21.35 -9.09 -19.01
CA CYS A 12 19.91 -9.15 -19.26
C CYS A 12 19.19 -9.97 -18.18
N PHE A 13 19.79 -11.08 -17.75
CA PHE A 13 19.21 -11.94 -16.71
C PHE A 13 19.09 -11.23 -15.37
N SER A 14 20.06 -10.36 -15.04
CA SER A 14 20.04 -9.57 -13.80
C SER A 14 18.86 -8.59 -13.68
N LEU A 15 18.23 -8.22 -14.81
CA LEU A 15 17.05 -7.35 -14.83
C LEU A 15 15.77 -8.08 -14.41
N LEU A 16 15.70 -9.41 -14.60
CA LEU A 16 14.48 -10.20 -14.39
C LEU A 16 14.05 -10.31 -12.90
N PRO A 17 14.94 -10.64 -11.94
CA PRO A 17 14.55 -10.70 -10.52
C PRO A 17 14.04 -9.35 -10.02
N MET A 18 14.65 -8.27 -10.50
CA MET A 18 14.24 -6.91 -10.24
C MET A 18 12.85 -6.61 -10.81
N ALA A 19 12.58 -6.99 -12.06
CA ALA A 19 11.27 -6.82 -12.66
C ALA A 19 10.16 -7.59 -11.89
N TYR A 20 10.47 -8.80 -11.41
CA TYR A 20 9.56 -9.58 -10.57
C TYR A 20 9.28 -8.93 -9.22
N LEU A 21 10.31 -8.45 -8.51
CA LEU A 21 10.14 -7.74 -7.24
C LEU A 21 9.19 -6.55 -7.36
N ARG A 22 9.23 -5.85 -8.49
CA ARG A 22 8.34 -4.72 -8.75
C ARG A 22 6.88 -5.13 -8.94
N TYR A 23 6.65 -6.23 -9.63
CA TYR A 23 5.31 -6.79 -9.82
C TYR A 23 4.73 -7.34 -8.50
N TYR A 24 5.58 -7.86 -7.61
CA TYR A 24 5.19 -8.62 -6.43
C TYR A 24 4.16 -7.94 -5.51
N PRO A 25 4.28 -6.65 -5.13
CA PRO A 25 3.27 -5.94 -4.33
C PRO A 25 1.88 -5.87 -4.99
N PHE A 26 1.81 -5.89 -6.32
CA PHE A 26 0.58 -5.72 -7.09
C PHE A 26 -0.05 -7.06 -7.50
N ARG A 27 0.60 -8.19 -7.22
CA ARG A 27 0.10 -9.53 -7.59
C ARG A 27 -1.30 -9.82 -7.05
N ILE A 28 -1.68 -9.20 -5.93
CA ILE A 28 -2.94 -9.41 -5.21
C ILE A 28 -4.13 -8.89 -6.02
N ILE A 29 -3.92 -7.88 -6.86
CA ILE A 29 -4.95 -7.28 -7.72
C ILE A 29 -4.84 -7.74 -9.18
N ALA A 30 -3.70 -8.31 -9.58
CA ALA A 30 -3.46 -8.74 -10.94
C ALA A 30 -4.29 -9.99 -11.32
N THR A 31 -5.13 -9.85 -12.33
CA THR A 31 -5.92 -10.91 -12.94
C THR A 31 -5.04 -11.94 -13.66
N LEU A 32 -5.57 -13.13 -13.93
CA LEU A 32 -4.87 -14.17 -14.69
C LEU A 32 -4.43 -13.69 -16.09
N ARG A 33 -5.22 -12.81 -16.73
CA ARG A 33 -4.90 -12.24 -18.04
C ARG A 33 -3.71 -11.28 -17.96
N GLU A 34 -3.73 -10.35 -17.01
CA GLU A 34 -2.63 -9.39 -16.78
C GLU A 34 -1.33 -10.11 -16.44
N ARG A 35 -1.39 -11.18 -15.65
CA ARG A 35 -0.23 -12.03 -15.36
C ARG A 35 0.39 -12.64 -16.61
N ARG A 36 -0.43 -13.18 -17.52
CA ARG A 36 0.08 -13.74 -18.79
C ARG A 36 0.69 -12.66 -19.68
N ILE A 37 0.05 -11.49 -19.78
CA ILE A 37 0.57 -10.36 -20.53
C ILE A 37 1.92 -9.91 -19.96
N LEU A 38 2.04 -9.83 -18.63
CA LEU A 38 3.29 -9.48 -17.97
C LEU A 38 4.37 -10.53 -18.27
N ILE A 39 4.11 -11.82 -18.07
CA ILE A 39 5.12 -12.87 -18.32
C ILE A 39 5.57 -12.85 -19.79
N ALA A 40 4.61 -12.84 -20.73
CA ALA A 40 4.93 -12.81 -22.16
C ALA A 40 5.67 -11.53 -22.55
N GLY A 41 5.25 -10.37 -22.02
CA GLY A 41 5.91 -9.10 -22.27
C GLY A 41 7.33 -9.05 -21.71
N HIS A 42 7.58 -9.56 -20.51
CA HIS A 42 8.94 -9.64 -19.93
C HIS A 42 9.84 -10.55 -20.77
N LEU A 43 9.31 -11.68 -21.28
CA LEU A 43 10.05 -12.58 -22.14
C LEU A 43 10.42 -11.92 -23.48
N ILE A 44 9.48 -11.21 -24.10
CA ILE A 44 9.72 -10.48 -25.35
C ILE A 44 10.77 -9.37 -25.14
N ILE A 45 10.62 -8.57 -24.09
CA ILE A 45 11.58 -7.52 -23.74
C ILE A 45 12.96 -8.12 -23.53
N PHE A 46 13.07 -9.22 -22.78
CA PHE A 46 14.34 -9.91 -22.53
C PHE A 46 15.02 -10.36 -23.83
N VAL A 47 14.29 -10.99 -24.76
CA VAL A 47 14.84 -11.45 -26.04
C VAL A 47 15.29 -10.27 -26.90
N VAL A 48 14.47 -9.23 -27.00
CA VAL A 48 14.80 -8.02 -27.78
C VAL A 48 16.02 -7.30 -27.21
N GLU A 49 16.06 -7.11 -25.89
CA GLU A 49 17.22 -6.49 -25.21
C GLU A 49 18.48 -7.32 -25.38
N PHE A 50 18.39 -8.64 -25.21
CA PHE A 50 19.53 -9.51 -25.39
C PHE A 50 20.11 -9.39 -26.81
N LEU A 51 19.26 -9.39 -27.85
CA LEU A 51 19.70 -9.24 -29.24
C LEU A 51 20.30 -7.86 -29.50
N LEU A 52 19.63 -6.78 -29.07
CA LEU A 52 20.08 -5.40 -29.29
C LEU A 52 21.38 -5.09 -28.56
N VAL A 53 21.50 -5.48 -27.29
CA VAL A 53 22.70 -5.26 -26.49
C VAL A 53 23.85 -6.11 -27.04
N THR A 54 23.61 -7.37 -27.42
CA THR A 54 24.63 -8.21 -28.05
C THR A 54 25.11 -7.58 -29.35
N ALA A 55 24.21 -7.11 -30.22
CA ALA A 55 24.57 -6.43 -31.47
C ALA A 55 25.41 -5.17 -31.21
N LEU A 56 25.08 -4.37 -30.18
CA LEU A 56 25.82 -3.17 -29.80
C LEU A 56 27.27 -3.47 -29.40
N PHE A 57 27.49 -4.54 -28.63
CA PHE A 57 28.84 -4.93 -28.20
C PHE A 57 29.65 -5.62 -29.30
N VAL A 58 29.02 -6.48 -30.11
CA VAL A 58 29.70 -7.17 -31.23
C VAL A 58 30.10 -6.18 -32.32
N SER A 59 29.28 -5.16 -32.58
CA SER A 59 29.59 -4.10 -33.55
C SER A 59 30.61 -3.07 -33.05
N GLY A 60 31.12 -3.20 -31.81
CA GLY A 60 32.14 -2.32 -31.25
C GLY A 60 31.66 -0.93 -30.83
N HIS A 61 30.36 -0.66 -30.87
CA HIS A 61 29.79 0.64 -30.47
C HIS A 61 29.82 0.86 -28.95
N ALA A 62 29.95 -0.21 -28.15
CA ALA A 62 30.06 -0.15 -26.70
C ALA A 62 31.30 -0.92 -26.20
N PRO A 63 32.15 -0.30 -25.35
CA PRO A 63 33.28 -1.01 -24.75
C PRO A 63 32.80 -1.96 -23.64
N MET A 64 33.39 -3.16 -23.58
CA MET A 64 33.14 -4.17 -22.53
C MET A 64 33.64 -3.75 -21.13
N GLN A 65 34.38 -2.65 -21.04
CA GLN A 65 34.91 -2.07 -19.81
C GLN A 65 34.41 -0.64 -19.65
N GLY A 66 34.29 -0.17 -18.40
CA GLY A 66 33.81 1.18 -18.09
C GLY A 66 32.28 1.29 -17.96
N SER A 67 31.75 2.51 -18.04
CA SER A 67 30.37 2.83 -17.68
C SER A 67 29.29 2.39 -18.68
N ALA A 68 29.63 1.59 -19.69
CA ALA A 68 28.69 1.13 -20.73
C ALA A 68 27.50 0.35 -20.15
N PHE A 69 27.77 -0.64 -19.29
CA PHE A 69 26.72 -1.44 -18.65
C PHE A 69 25.83 -0.62 -17.71
N GLN A 70 26.36 0.44 -17.09
CA GLN A 70 25.57 1.34 -16.23
C GLN A 70 24.57 2.16 -17.05
N LYS A 71 25.00 2.71 -18.18
CA LYS A 71 24.10 3.44 -19.10
C LYS A 71 23.03 2.49 -19.63
N LEU A 72 23.42 1.26 -19.98
CA LEU A 72 22.48 0.22 -20.41
C LEU A 72 21.50 -0.16 -19.29
N TYR A 73 21.92 -0.28 -18.03
CA TYR A 73 21.00 -0.49 -16.91
C TYR A 73 19.95 0.60 -16.85
N PHE A 74 20.32 1.87 -17.00
CA PHE A 74 19.33 2.95 -16.98
C PHE A 74 18.32 2.83 -18.13
N VAL A 75 18.77 2.48 -19.34
CA VAL A 75 17.92 2.39 -20.54
C VAL A 75 17.05 1.14 -20.54
N CYS A 76 17.64 -0.05 -20.37
CA CYS A 76 16.95 -1.35 -20.39
C CYS A 76 15.99 -1.54 -19.21
N TYR A 77 16.08 -0.72 -18.16
CA TYR A 77 15.16 -0.82 -17.03
C TYR A 77 13.77 -0.24 -17.30
N TRP A 78 13.67 0.75 -18.20
CA TRP A 78 12.41 1.43 -18.53
C TRP A 78 11.36 0.53 -19.20
N PRO A 79 11.69 -0.29 -20.21
CA PRO A 79 10.72 -1.19 -20.85
C PRO A 79 9.95 -2.07 -19.85
N TYR A 80 10.65 -2.70 -18.89
CA TYR A 80 9.99 -3.49 -17.84
C TYR A 80 9.11 -2.66 -16.92
N PHE A 81 9.51 -1.41 -16.63
CA PHE A 81 8.72 -0.49 -15.82
C PHE A 81 7.43 -0.07 -16.52
N LEU A 82 7.56 0.37 -17.77
CA LEU A 82 6.43 0.79 -18.60
C LEU A 82 5.45 -0.36 -18.79
N LEU A 83 5.93 -1.58 -19.06
CA LEU A 83 5.07 -2.75 -19.20
C LEU A 83 4.20 -2.98 -17.96
N LEU A 84 4.80 -2.94 -16.76
CA LEU A 84 4.06 -3.10 -15.51
C LEU A 84 3.06 -1.96 -15.29
N MET A 85 3.52 -0.72 -15.46
CA MET A 85 2.74 0.48 -15.22
C MET A 85 1.52 0.56 -16.15
N PHE A 86 1.68 0.19 -17.42
CA PHE A 86 0.58 0.16 -18.38
C PHE A 86 -0.33 -1.07 -18.25
N THR A 87 0.11 -2.14 -17.60
CA THR A 87 -0.76 -3.31 -17.39
C THR A 87 -1.65 -3.11 -16.16
N ILE A 88 -1.16 -2.48 -15.08
CA ILE A 88 -1.90 -2.31 -13.81
C ILE A 88 -2.20 -0.82 -13.58
N ARG A 89 -3.30 -0.33 -14.17
CA ARG A 89 -3.41 1.06 -14.67
C ARG A 89 -3.98 2.23 -13.82
N PRO A 90 -4.36 2.15 -12.53
CA PRO A 90 -4.63 3.38 -11.76
C PRO A 90 -3.59 3.73 -10.68
N PHE A 91 -2.50 2.96 -10.52
CA PHE A 91 -1.59 3.10 -9.36
C PHE A 91 -0.21 3.71 -9.68
N TRP A 92 -0.15 4.69 -10.60
CA TRP A 92 1.08 5.32 -11.08
C TRP A 92 2.06 5.71 -9.96
N PHE A 93 1.60 6.46 -8.96
CA PHE A 93 2.45 6.90 -7.85
C PHE A 93 2.94 5.76 -6.95
N ARG A 94 2.16 4.67 -6.82
CA ARG A 94 2.56 3.49 -6.05
C ARG A 94 3.63 2.69 -6.81
N HIS A 95 3.55 2.65 -8.14
CA HIS A 95 4.61 2.10 -8.99
C HIS A 95 5.91 2.88 -8.82
N PHE A 96 5.86 4.22 -8.79
CA PHE A 96 7.03 5.07 -8.51
C PHE A 96 7.61 4.86 -7.10
N PHE A 97 6.75 4.67 -6.09
CA PHE A 97 7.21 4.35 -4.74
C PHE A 97 8.03 3.05 -4.71
N VAL A 98 7.47 1.98 -5.28
CA VAL A 98 8.13 0.67 -5.36
C VAL A 98 9.41 0.76 -6.20
N LEU A 99 9.38 1.53 -7.29
CA LEU A 99 10.55 1.79 -8.13
C LEU A 99 11.69 2.42 -7.33
N GLY A 100 11.40 3.42 -6.49
CA GLY A 100 12.41 4.08 -5.68
C GLY A 100 12.99 3.18 -4.60
N ILE A 101 12.15 2.41 -3.88
CA ILE A 101 12.63 1.42 -2.90
C ILE A 101 13.52 0.36 -3.57
N GLN A 102 13.12 -0.10 -4.76
CA GLN A 102 13.90 -1.03 -5.55
C GLN A 102 15.22 -0.43 -6.02
N ALA A 103 15.23 0.85 -6.43
CA ALA A 103 16.45 1.54 -6.84
C ALA A 103 17.44 1.68 -5.68
N ILE A 104 16.97 2.06 -4.48
CA ILE A 104 17.79 2.10 -3.26
C ILE A 104 18.44 0.74 -3.01
N TYR A 105 17.65 -0.33 -3.08
CA TYR A 105 18.14 -1.69 -2.90
C TYR A 105 19.14 -2.12 -3.98
N ALA A 106 18.84 -1.85 -5.26
CA ALA A 106 19.72 -2.17 -6.38
C ALA A 106 21.10 -1.50 -6.24
N VAL A 107 21.10 -0.20 -5.95
CA VAL A 107 22.32 0.62 -5.79
C VAL A 107 23.17 0.14 -4.62
N PHE A 108 22.54 -0.31 -3.53
CA PHE A 108 23.24 -0.93 -2.39
C PHE A 108 23.90 -2.26 -2.78
N ILE A 109 23.15 -3.16 -3.43
CA ILE A 109 23.69 -4.46 -3.86
C ILE A 109 24.84 -4.27 -4.84
N HIS A 110 24.72 -3.36 -5.82
CA HIS A 110 25.81 -3.06 -6.74
C HIS A 110 27.09 -2.59 -6.02
N THR A 111 26.98 -1.74 -4.99
CA THR A 111 28.15 -1.35 -4.17
C THR A 111 28.73 -2.49 -3.38
N ALA A 112 27.87 -3.29 -2.75
CA ALA A 112 28.30 -4.45 -1.99
C ALA A 112 29.05 -5.44 -2.89
N THR A 113 28.56 -5.68 -4.11
CA THR A 113 29.22 -6.51 -5.12
C THR A 113 30.60 -5.98 -5.47
N VAL A 114 30.74 -4.68 -5.80
CA VAL A 114 32.05 -4.10 -6.14
C VAL A 114 33.03 -4.21 -4.98
N LEU A 115 32.59 -3.92 -3.74
CA LEU A 115 33.46 -3.99 -2.57
C LEU A 115 33.88 -5.44 -2.25
N LEU A 116 32.94 -6.39 -2.33
CA LEU A 116 33.24 -7.81 -2.12
C LEU A 116 34.20 -8.35 -3.18
N LEU A 117 33.99 -8.00 -4.44
CA LEU A 117 34.91 -8.36 -5.52
C LEU A 117 36.30 -7.78 -5.32
N LYS A 118 36.40 -6.52 -4.87
CA LYS A 118 37.69 -5.90 -4.53
C LYS A 118 38.39 -6.62 -3.37
N GLN A 119 37.62 -7.09 -2.38
CA GLN A 119 38.17 -7.79 -1.21
C GLN A 119 38.64 -9.20 -1.54
N ILE A 120 37.88 -9.93 -2.36
CA ILE A 120 38.19 -11.32 -2.76
C ILE A 120 39.25 -11.34 -3.86
N TRP A 121 39.18 -10.39 -4.79
CA TRP A 121 40.06 -10.26 -5.95
C TRP A 121 40.86 -8.95 -5.83
N MET A 122 42.07 -9.05 -5.28
CA MET A 122 43.01 -7.93 -5.15
C MET A 122 43.59 -7.43 -6.49
N GLN A 123 43.25 -8.07 -7.63
CA GLN A 123 43.75 -7.66 -8.94
C GLN A 123 42.94 -6.49 -9.52
N MET A 124 43.64 -5.57 -10.18
CA MET A 124 43.09 -4.32 -10.74
C MET A 124 42.08 -4.51 -11.88
N THR A 125 41.99 -5.70 -12.49
CA THR A 125 41.05 -5.99 -13.58
C THR A 125 40.36 -7.32 -13.35
N TYR A 126 39.04 -7.29 -13.23
CA TYR A 126 38.19 -8.48 -13.17
C TYR A 126 37.28 -8.53 -14.40
N PHE A 127 36.87 -9.74 -14.75
CA PHE A 127 35.96 -10.02 -15.84
C PHE A 127 34.57 -9.45 -15.54
N ALA A 128 33.93 -8.82 -16.53
CA ALA A 128 32.57 -8.28 -16.39
C ALA A 128 31.55 -9.39 -16.10
N SER A 129 31.78 -10.58 -16.64
CA SER A 129 30.99 -11.78 -16.34
C SER A 129 31.01 -12.15 -14.85
N LEU A 130 32.18 -12.07 -14.21
CA LEU A 130 32.38 -12.36 -12.79
C LEU A 130 31.65 -11.34 -11.89
N TYR A 131 31.60 -10.07 -12.32
CA TYR A 131 30.78 -9.04 -11.66
C TYR A 131 29.31 -9.42 -11.62
N PHE A 132 28.73 -9.78 -12.77
CA PHE A 132 27.30 -10.12 -12.84
C PHE A 132 26.97 -11.40 -12.08
N ILE A 133 27.87 -12.39 -12.06
CA ILE A 133 27.69 -13.59 -11.25
C ILE A 133 27.63 -13.22 -9.77
N CYS A 134 28.58 -12.43 -9.27
CA CYS A 134 28.60 -12.00 -7.87
C CYS A 134 27.40 -11.13 -7.52
N TYR A 135 26.99 -10.23 -8.42
CA TYR A 135 25.77 -9.43 -8.26
C TYR A 135 24.53 -10.32 -8.14
N LEU A 136 24.37 -11.28 -9.05
CA LEU A 136 23.23 -12.20 -9.06
C LEU A 136 23.19 -13.05 -7.80
N THR A 137 24.32 -13.55 -7.29
CA THR A 137 24.34 -14.34 -6.06
C THR A 137 23.95 -13.52 -4.84
N LEU A 138 24.47 -12.30 -4.70
CA LEU A 138 24.08 -11.36 -3.62
C LEU A 138 22.60 -10.97 -3.72
N LEU A 139 22.12 -10.71 -4.93
CA LEU A 139 20.73 -10.40 -5.20
C LEU A 139 19.83 -11.56 -4.79
N LEU A 140 20.16 -12.78 -5.19
CA LEU A 140 19.38 -13.98 -4.86
C LEU A 140 19.39 -14.29 -3.36
N LEU A 141 20.53 -14.09 -2.70
CA LEU A 141 20.67 -14.28 -1.26
C LEU A 141 19.81 -13.31 -0.44
N SER A 142 19.75 -12.04 -0.87
CA SER A 142 18.95 -11.00 -0.21
C SER A 142 17.48 -10.95 -0.68
N PHE A 143 17.14 -11.72 -1.71
CA PHE A 143 15.81 -11.78 -2.32
C PHE A 143 14.66 -12.11 -1.35
N PRO A 144 14.79 -13.09 -0.43
CA PRO A 144 13.72 -13.41 0.51
C PRO A 144 13.37 -12.24 1.44
N GLY A 145 14.39 -11.48 1.85
CA GLY A 145 14.21 -10.28 2.68
C GLY A 145 13.42 -9.20 1.95
N MET A 146 13.75 -8.95 0.69
CA MET A 146 13.02 -7.99 -0.14
C MET A 146 11.59 -8.43 -0.44
N ILE A 147 11.36 -9.72 -0.70
CA ILE A 147 10.02 -10.28 -0.85
C ILE A 147 9.19 -10.05 0.42
N TRP A 148 9.77 -10.26 1.60
CA TRP A 148 9.09 -10.00 2.88
C TRP A 148 8.77 -8.50 3.05
N LEU A 149 9.68 -7.63 2.64
CA LEU A 149 9.55 -6.17 2.73
C LEU A 149 8.56 -5.60 1.71
N LEU A 150 8.46 -6.15 0.50
CA LEU A 150 7.51 -5.69 -0.52
C LEU A 150 6.15 -6.41 -0.43
N GLY A 151 6.13 -7.66 0.05
CA GLY A 151 4.96 -8.54 0.01
C GLY A 151 3.76 -8.12 0.83
N ARG A 152 3.97 -7.36 1.90
CA ARG A 152 2.89 -6.78 2.72
C ARG A 152 2.77 -5.27 2.55
N LEU A 153 3.34 -4.71 1.49
CA LEU A 153 3.30 -3.26 1.24
C LEU A 153 1.87 -2.80 0.92
N PHE A 154 1.14 -3.55 0.10
CA PHE A 154 -0.23 -3.25 -0.27
C PHE A 154 -1.16 -4.40 0.09
N THR A 155 -2.28 -4.11 0.75
CA THR A 155 -3.39 -5.05 0.91
C THR A 155 -4.44 -4.85 -0.18
N ARG A 156 -5.24 -5.89 -0.46
CA ARG A 156 -6.31 -5.83 -1.48
C ARG A 156 -7.27 -4.66 -1.24
N GLU A 157 -7.60 -4.40 0.02
CA GLU A 157 -8.49 -3.31 0.43
C GLU A 157 -7.91 -1.93 0.13
N GLN A 158 -6.60 -1.73 0.35
CA GLN A 158 -5.91 -0.47 0.07
C GLN A 158 -5.82 -0.16 -1.43
N LEU A 159 -5.82 -1.20 -2.27
CA LEU A 159 -5.79 -1.08 -3.72
C LEU A 159 -7.21 -0.93 -4.31
N MET A 160 -8.26 -1.47 -3.68
CA MET A 160 -9.61 -1.45 -4.26
C MET A 160 -10.55 -0.37 -3.73
N LYS A 161 -10.37 0.16 -2.51
CA LYS A 161 -11.25 1.24 -2.00
C LYS A 161 -10.86 2.60 -2.58
N ALA A 162 -11.78 3.21 -3.35
CA ALA A 162 -11.65 4.50 -4.02
C ALA A 162 -11.12 5.64 -3.11
N GLN A 163 -11.50 5.63 -1.84
CA GLN A 163 -11.13 6.65 -0.85
C GLN A 163 -9.63 6.66 -0.51
N TRP A 164 -8.93 5.54 -0.74
CA TRP A 164 -7.50 5.36 -0.45
C TRP A 164 -6.64 5.41 -1.71
N THR A 165 -7.24 5.15 -2.87
CA THR A 165 -6.60 5.27 -4.17
C THR A 165 -6.57 6.71 -4.66
N ALA A 166 -7.53 7.53 -4.25
CA ALA A 166 -7.63 8.94 -4.63
C ALA A 166 -6.87 9.92 -3.71
N SER A 167 -6.21 9.47 -2.65
CA SER A 167 -5.58 10.40 -1.71
C SER A 167 -4.33 11.05 -2.31
N SER A 168 -4.28 12.39 -2.28
CA SER A 168 -3.11 13.19 -2.69
C SER A 168 -1.80 12.80 -1.97
N PHE A 169 -1.90 12.08 -0.85
CA PHE A 169 -0.78 11.47 -0.12
C PHE A 169 0.19 10.71 -1.04
N TRP A 170 -0.33 9.91 -1.97
CA TRP A 170 0.52 9.12 -2.86
C TRP A 170 1.30 9.98 -3.86
N LYS A 171 0.77 11.15 -4.25
CA LYS A 171 1.46 12.07 -5.17
C LYS A 171 2.79 12.55 -4.59
N TYR A 172 2.84 12.79 -3.27
CA TYR A 172 4.06 13.24 -2.60
C TYR A 172 4.94 12.07 -2.18
N LEU A 173 4.34 11.07 -1.52
CA LEU A 173 5.11 9.95 -0.99
C LEU A 173 5.75 9.10 -2.10
N GLY A 174 5.09 8.97 -3.25
CA GLY A 174 5.55 8.11 -4.34
C GLY A 174 6.93 8.47 -4.87
N PHE A 175 7.27 9.77 -4.90
CA PHE A 175 8.56 10.24 -5.40
C PHE A 175 9.66 10.27 -4.33
N VAL A 176 9.33 10.17 -3.03
CA VAL A 176 10.32 10.30 -1.96
C VAL A 176 11.46 9.27 -2.09
N PRO A 177 11.18 7.95 -2.20
CA PRO A 177 12.26 6.97 -2.35
C PRO A 177 13.01 7.13 -3.67
N LEU A 178 12.34 7.62 -4.71
CA LEU A 178 12.94 7.84 -6.02
C LEU A 178 13.93 9.02 -6.00
N LEU A 179 13.57 10.12 -5.34
CA LEU A 179 14.45 11.28 -5.14
C LEU A 179 15.66 10.90 -4.29
N LEU A 180 15.47 10.12 -3.24
CA LEU A 180 16.55 9.60 -2.41
C LEU A 180 17.51 8.71 -3.21
N ALA A 181 16.98 7.81 -4.05
CA ALA A 181 17.78 6.99 -4.95
C ALA A 181 18.51 7.83 -5.99
N PHE A 182 17.85 8.85 -6.56
CA PHE A 182 18.44 9.74 -7.56
C PHE A 182 19.60 10.55 -6.97
N TYR A 183 19.42 11.14 -5.78
CA TYR A 183 20.46 11.93 -5.11
C TYR A 183 21.74 11.13 -4.84
N GLN A 184 21.61 9.90 -4.32
CA GLN A 184 22.78 9.04 -4.11
C GLN A 184 23.32 8.41 -5.40
N GLY A 185 22.45 8.15 -6.38
CA GLY A 185 22.82 7.69 -7.71
C GLY A 185 23.63 8.73 -8.48
N SER A 186 23.30 10.03 -8.34
CA SER A 186 24.04 11.11 -8.98
C SER A 186 25.37 11.43 -8.30
N MET A 187 25.47 11.26 -6.98
CA MET A 187 26.68 11.62 -6.22
C MET A 187 27.84 10.61 -6.28
N GLY A 188 27.61 9.36 -6.71
CA GLY A 188 28.62 8.31 -6.51
C GLY A 188 28.70 7.25 -7.59
N TYR A 189 28.30 7.56 -8.82
CA TYR A 189 28.32 6.59 -9.93
C TYR A 189 29.09 7.06 -11.17
N VAL A 190 29.59 8.30 -11.19
CA VAL A 190 30.39 8.80 -12.32
C VAL A 190 31.80 8.18 -12.33
N ASP A 191 32.34 7.77 -11.18
CA ASP A 191 33.72 7.27 -11.05
C ASP A 191 33.86 5.78 -10.72
N LEU A 192 32.75 5.01 -10.68
CA LEU A 192 32.72 3.64 -10.13
C LEU A 192 33.58 2.61 -10.91
N LEU A 193 33.98 2.92 -12.15
CA LEU A 193 34.92 2.12 -12.93
C LEU A 193 36.25 2.83 -13.22
N GLN A 194 36.34 4.14 -12.98
CA GLN A 194 37.52 4.94 -13.34
C GLN A 194 38.45 5.17 -12.14
N GLN A 195 37.98 4.93 -10.90
CA GLN A 195 38.78 5.02 -9.67
C GLN A 195 38.88 3.70 -8.91
N VAL A 196 39.29 2.63 -9.61
CA VAL A 196 39.86 1.45 -8.93
C VAL A 196 41.20 1.82 -8.25
N GLN A 197 41.75 2.99 -8.53
CA GLN A 197 43.16 3.27 -8.30
C GLN A 197 43.58 3.84 -6.94
N ASP A 198 42.75 4.43 -6.07
CA ASP A 198 43.39 5.02 -4.85
C ASP A 198 42.60 5.24 -3.53
N LEU A 199 41.29 5.02 -3.42
CA LEU A 199 40.61 5.30 -2.13
C LEU A 199 39.69 4.17 -1.65
N SER A 200 40.27 3.25 -0.87
CA SER A 200 39.53 2.22 -0.11
C SER A 200 38.50 2.84 0.86
N GLY A 201 38.83 4.00 1.47
CA GLY A 201 37.96 4.67 2.45
C GLY A 201 36.66 5.24 1.87
N VAL A 202 36.68 5.77 0.65
CA VAL A 202 35.49 6.39 0.03
C VAL A 202 34.44 5.33 -0.32
N HIS A 203 34.87 4.13 -0.74
CA HIS A 203 33.97 3.02 -1.07
C HIS A 203 33.27 2.45 0.18
N LEU A 204 33.96 2.38 1.33
CA LEU A 204 33.34 1.98 2.59
C LEU A 204 32.31 3.02 3.05
N TYR A 205 32.62 4.32 2.95
CA TYR A 205 31.68 5.40 3.25
C TYR A 205 30.43 5.36 2.34
N MET A 206 30.62 5.07 1.05
CA MET A 206 29.52 4.86 0.10
C MET A 206 28.67 3.64 0.48
N LEU A 207 29.27 2.54 0.95
CA LEU A 207 28.51 1.38 1.41
C LEU A 207 27.71 1.69 2.67
N VAL A 208 28.31 2.38 3.64
CA VAL A 208 27.63 2.78 4.89
C VAL A 208 26.46 3.73 4.59
N SER A 209 26.68 4.75 3.78
CA SER A 209 25.62 5.69 3.38
C SER A 209 24.50 5.03 2.59
N ARG A 210 24.80 4.10 1.67
CA ARG A 210 23.79 3.29 0.96
C ARG A 210 23.09 2.29 1.91
N GLY A 211 23.79 1.75 2.91
CA GLY A 211 23.22 0.90 3.95
C GLY A 211 22.21 1.65 4.83
N ILE A 212 22.55 2.86 5.26
CA ILE A 212 21.62 3.77 5.94
C ILE A 212 20.40 4.05 5.05
N LEU A 213 20.60 4.24 3.74
CA LEU A 213 19.50 4.45 2.80
C LEU A 213 18.56 3.24 2.70
N VAL A 214 19.09 2.02 2.71
CA VAL A 214 18.28 0.79 2.76
C VAL A 214 17.48 0.73 4.06
N ILE A 215 18.09 1.10 5.20
CA ILE A 215 17.38 1.18 6.49
C ILE A 215 16.25 2.21 6.41
N ILE A 216 16.51 3.40 5.88
CA ILE A 216 15.49 4.45 5.67
C ILE A 216 14.37 3.95 4.75
N GLY A 217 14.71 3.29 3.63
CA GLY A 217 13.75 2.69 2.72
C GLY A 217 12.88 1.63 3.42
N GLY A 218 13.49 0.80 4.28
CA GLY A 218 12.78 -0.17 5.09
C GLY A 218 11.84 0.47 6.11
N ILE A 219 12.30 1.52 6.81
CA ILE A 219 11.48 2.29 7.74
C ILE A 219 10.30 2.94 7.00
N LEU A 220 10.52 3.55 5.83
CA LEU A 220 9.45 4.12 5.01
C LEU A 220 8.38 3.07 4.69
N VAL A 221 8.79 1.87 4.28
CA VAL A 221 7.85 0.77 4.02
C VAL A 221 7.08 0.36 5.27
N ILE A 222 7.75 0.26 6.42
CA ILE A 222 7.10 -0.06 7.70
C ILE A 222 6.13 1.04 8.14
N SER A 223 6.52 2.31 8.02
CA SER A 223 5.70 3.48 8.35
C SER A 223 4.45 3.56 7.48
N VAL A 224 4.56 3.22 6.20
CA VAL A 224 3.40 3.12 5.31
C VAL A 224 2.46 2.01 5.78
N ARG A 225 3.00 0.84 6.11
CA ARG A 225 2.21 -0.29 6.63
C ARG A 225 1.50 0.06 7.94
N SER A 226 2.20 0.68 8.89
CA SER A 226 1.65 1.05 10.19
C SER A 226 0.62 2.16 10.06
N GLY A 227 0.89 3.18 9.24
CA GLY A 227 -0.02 4.29 8.97
C GLY A 227 -1.36 3.80 8.41
N PHE A 228 -1.35 2.85 7.48
CA PHE A 228 -2.60 2.28 6.99
C PHE A 228 -3.37 1.51 8.07
N ARG A 229 -2.67 0.74 8.90
CA ARG A 229 -3.30 -0.01 9.99
C ARG A 229 -3.96 0.94 11.01
N GLN A 230 -3.30 2.05 11.32
CA GLN A 230 -3.83 3.07 12.23
C GLN A 230 -5.10 3.73 11.69
N VAL A 231 -5.11 4.10 10.41
CA VAL A 231 -6.30 4.73 9.82
C VAL A 231 -7.46 3.72 9.71
N GLN A 232 -7.19 2.44 9.44
CA GLN A 232 -8.22 1.38 9.52
C GLN A 232 -8.84 1.28 10.93
N TYR A 233 -8.02 1.30 11.99
CA TYR A 233 -8.53 1.32 13.37
C TYR A 233 -9.40 2.55 13.65
N MET A 234 -8.97 3.73 13.18
CA MET A 234 -9.73 4.97 13.34
C MET A 234 -11.09 4.91 12.62
N PHE A 235 -11.15 4.31 11.43
CA PHE A 235 -12.42 4.13 10.72
C PHE A 235 -13.38 3.19 11.47
N HIS A 236 -12.89 2.04 11.94
CA HIS A 236 -13.72 1.13 12.72
C HIS A 236 -14.20 1.76 14.04
N ALA A 237 -13.34 2.54 14.70
CA ALA A 237 -13.73 3.30 15.88
C ALA A 237 -14.83 4.33 15.57
N LYS A 238 -14.70 5.06 14.46
CA LYS A 238 -15.71 6.03 14.00
C LYS A 238 -17.03 5.35 13.65
N GLU A 239 -16.99 4.22 12.93
CA GLU A 239 -18.19 3.46 12.58
C GLU A 239 -18.92 2.97 13.84
N ARG A 240 -18.19 2.44 14.82
CA ARG A 240 -18.73 2.03 16.12
C ARG A 240 -19.35 3.22 16.86
N SER A 241 -18.70 4.38 16.84
CA SER A 241 -19.23 5.60 17.46
C SER A 241 -20.53 6.07 16.79
N MET A 242 -20.65 5.97 15.46
CA MET A 242 -21.87 6.36 14.76
C MET A 242 -23.03 5.40 15.07
N LYS A 243 -22.77 4.08 15.06
CA LYS A 243 -23.77 3.07 15.49
C LYS A 243 -24.23 3.30 16.93
N MET A 244 -23.31 3.67 17.81
CA MET A 244 -23.64 4.01 19.20
C MET A 244 -24.52 5.26 19.29
N GLN A 245 -24.23 6.29 18.49
CA GLN A 245 -25.08 7.50 18.43
C GLN A 245 -26.48 7.21 17.90
N GLU A 246 -26.60 6.28 16.95
CA GLU A 246 -27.89 5.85 16.40
C GLU A 246 -28.73 5.14 17.47
N HIS A 247 -28.15 4.19 18.20
CA HIS A 247 -28.85 3.54 19.32
C HIS A 247 -29.24 4.50 20.45
N LEU A 248 -28.41 5.51 20.75
CA LEU A 248 -28.77 6.53 21.73
C LEU A 248 -29.96 7.39 21.27
N ARG A 249 -30.07 7.66 19.97
CA ARG A 249 -31.25 8.36 19.41
C ARG A 249 -32.51 7.50 19.54
N GLU A 250 -32.42 6.21 19.21
CA GLU A 250 -33.55 5.28 19.36
C GLU A 250 -34.04 5.20 20.82
N ILE A 251 -33.11 5.14 21.80
CA ILE A 251 -33.47 5.14 23.22
C ILE A 251 -34.10 6.46 23.64
N HIS A 252 -33.58 7.59 23.14
CA HIS A 252 -34.14 8.90 23.43
C HIS A 252 -35.58 9.04 22.90
N ASP A 253 -35.82 8.60 21.67
CA ASP A 253 -37.16 8.59 21.07
C ASP A 253 -38.11 7.65 21.84
N TYR A 254 -37.63 6.49 22.29
CA TYR A 254 -38.40 5.60 23.15
C TYR A 254 -38.73 6.22 24.51
N ALA A 255 -37.80 6.94 25.13
CA ALA A 255 -38.04 7.63 26.40
C ALA A 255 -39.10 8.74 26.23
N ASN A 256 -39.05 9.49 25.13
CA ASN A 256 -40.04 10.53 24.82
C ASN A 256 -41.44 9.93 24.62
N THR A 257 -41.56 8.84 23.86
CA THR A 257 -42.86 8.17 23.67
C THR A 257 -43.40 7.61 24.99
N LEU A 258 -42.54 7.04 25.84
CA LEU A 258 -42.94 6.55 27.16
C LEU A 258 -43.42 7.70 28.08
N GLN A 259 -42.78 8.86 28.01
CA GLN A 259 -43.21 10.05 28.75
C GLN A 259 -44.58 10.56 28.26
N GLU A 260 -44.82 10.57 26.95
CA GLU A 260 -46.13 10.93 26.38
C GLU A 260 -47.22 9.96 26.84
N GLU A 261 -46.96 8.65 26.80
CA GLU A 261 -47.91 7.64 27.27
C GLU A 261 -48.18 7.75 28.77
N GLN A 262 -47.16 8.03 29.58
CA GLN A 262 -47.36 8.31 31.02
C GLN A 262 -48.23 9.54 31.24
N GLN A 263 -48.05 10.60 30.46
CA GLN A 263 -48.87 11.81 30.55
C GLN A 263 -50.33 11.52 30.16
N LYS A 264 -50.57 10.75 29.09
CA LYS A 264 -51.92 10.30 28.70
C LYS A 264 -52.56 9.46 29.80
N LEU A 265 -51.83 8.52 30.40
CA LEU A 265 -52.32 7.69 31.50
C LEU A 265 -52.62 8.51 32.76
N ALA A 266 -51.82 9.53 33.06
CA ALA A 266 -52.07 10.43 34.18
C ALA A 266 -53.37 11.23 33.97
N ILE A 267 -53.61 11.73 32.76
CA ILE A 267 -54.86 12.41 32.39
C ILE A 267 -56.05 11.45 32.53
N LEU A 268 -55.95 10.23 31.98
CA LEU A 268 -57.01 9.21 32.10
C LEU A 268 -57.30 8.84 33.55
N ARG A 269 -56.28 8.71 34.39
CA ARG A 269 -56.43 8.41 35.82
C ARG A 269 -57.11 9.57 36.57
N HIS A 270 -56.75 10.80 36.23
CA HIS A 270 -57.39 11.99 36.81
C HIS A 270 -58.88 12.05 36.41
N ASP A 271 -59.20 11.87 35.13
CA ASP A 271 -60.56 11.91 34.61
C ASP A 271 -61.43 10.78 35.19
N SER A 272 -60.89 9.54 35.23
CA SER A 272 -61.55 8.41 35.89
C SER A 272 -61.87 8.70 37.37
N ARG A 273 -60.94 9.30 38.12
CA ARG A 273 -61.19 9.68 39.52
C ARG A 273 -62.27 10.75 39.64
N HIS A 274 -62.30 11.72 38.73
CA HIS A 274 -63.33 12.75 38.70
C HIS A 274 -64.71 12.14 38.44
N GLN A 275 -64.83 11.28 37.44
CA GLN A 275 -66.07 10.57 37.11
C GLN A 275 -66.57 9.71 38.27
N LEU A 276 -65.67 8.99 38.96
CA LEU A 276 -66.04 8.21 40.13
C LEU A 276 -66.56 9.06 41.30
N ARG A 277 -65.99 10.26 41.51
CA ARG A 277 -66.50 11.20 42.53
C ARG A 277 -67.89 11.73 42.17
N VAL A 278 -68.10 12.14 40.91
CA VAL A 278 -69.41 12.59 40.43
C VAL A 278 -70.45 11.49 40.58
N LEU A 279 -70.10 10.25 40.24
CA LEU A 279 -70.99 9.11 40.41
C LEU A 279 -71.33 8.86 41.90
N ALA A 280 -70.33 8.95 42.79
CA ALA A 280 -70.53 8.80 44.23
C ALA A 280 -71.44 9.89 44.80
N GLU A 281 -71.26 11.15 44.38
CA GLU A 281 -72.07 12.29 44.80
C GLU A 281 -73.52 12.21 44.30
N LEU A 282 -73.74 11.72 43.08
CA LEU A 282 -75.08 11.43 42.54
C LEU A 282 -75.80 10.31 43.31
N ILE A 283 -75.05 9.28 43.75
CA ILE A 283 -75.59 8.18 44.56
C ILE A 283 -75.90 8.65 45.99
N GLU A 284 -75.03 9.45 46.59
CA GLU A 284 -75.18 9.97 47.95
C GLU A 284 -76.32 10.99 48.08
N SER A 285 -76.57 11.78 47.04
CA SER A 285 -77.70 12.73 46.95
C SER A 285 -79.05 12.07 46.60
N GLY A 286 -79.10 10.76 46.38
CA GLY A 286 -80.34 10.01 46.10
C GLY A 286 -80.84 10.07 44.66
N HIS A 287 -80.08 10.65 43.73
CA HIS A 287 -80.44 10.79 42.31
C HIS A 287 -80.07 9.54 41.49
N TYR A 288 -80.66 8.38 41.84
CA TYR A 288 -80.31 7.09 41.26
C TYR A 288 -80.53 6.99 39.72
N ASP A 289 -81.57 7.64 39.20
CA ASP A 289 -81.88 7.65 37.75
C ASP A 289 -80.84 8.46 36.92
N GLU A 290 -80.21 9.45 37.53
CA GLU A 290 -79.16 10.27 36.89
C GLU A 290 -77.80 9.58 36.97
N ALA A 291 -77.51 8.92 38.09
CA ALA A 291 -76.34 8.06 38.25
C ALA A 291 -76.34 6.93 37.22
N GLU A 292 -77.48 6.26 37.00
CA GLU A 292 -77.58 5.18 36.02
C GLU A 292 -77.40 5.68 34.57
N ARG A 293 -77.96 6.85 34.24
CA ARG A 293 -77.74 7.49 32.94
C ARG A 293 -76.27 7.86 32.71
N HIS A 294 -75.60 8.39 33.73
CA HIS A 294 -74.18 8.75 33.63
C HIS A 294 -73.29 7.50 33.47
N LEU A 295 -73.59 6.40 34.17
CA LEU A 295 -72.90 5.12 34.06
C LEU A 295 -73.07 4.49 32.67
N ARG A 296 -74.27 4.55 32.09
CA ARG A 296 -74.53 4.10 30.70
C ARG A 296 -73.80 4.97 29.66
N ALA A 297 -73.66 6.26 29.91
CA ALA A 297 -72.90 7.17 29.04
C ALA A 297 -71.40 6.85 29.06
N LEU A 298 -70.82 6.66 30.26
CA LEU A 298 -69.42 6.25 30.44
C LEU A 298 -69.13 4.91 29.76
N ARG A 299 -70.03 3.93 29.90
CA ARG A 299 -69.91 2.64 29.23
C ARG A 299 -69.86 2.78 27.70
N LYS A 300 -70.74 3.62 27.11
CA LYS A 300 -70.73 3.89 25.66
C LYS A 300 -69.46 4.58 25.19
N GLU A 301 -68.84 5.41 26.03
CA GLU A 301 -67.60 6.11 25.71
C GLU A 301 -66.39 5.17 25.74
N VAL A 302 -66.36 4.22 26.68
CA VAL A 302 -65.35 3.16 26.75
C VAL A 302 -65.49 2.16 25.60
N GLU A 303 -66.71 1.81 25.19
CA GLU A 303 -66.95 0.91 24.03
C GLU A 303 -66.62 1.56 22.66
N ARG A 304 -66.43 2.90 22.61
CA ARG A 304 -66.09 3.65 21.38
C ARG A 304 -64.60 3.98 21.22
N ARG A 305 -63.79 3.84 22.27
CA ARG A 305 -62.33 4.04 22.22
C ARG A 305 -61.61 2.72 21.98
#